data_AF-A0A135ID99-F1
#
_entry.id   AF-A0A135ID99-F1
#
_cell.length_a   1.000
_cell.length_b   1.000
_cell.length_c   1.000
_cell.angle_alpha   90.00
_cell.angle_beta   90.00
_cell.angle_gamma   90.00
#
_symmetry.space_group_name_H-M   'P 1'
#
loop_
_entity.id
_entity.type
_entity.pdbx_description
1 polymer ?
#
loop_
_entity_poly.entity_id
_entity_poly.type
_entity_poly.pdbx_seq_one_letter_code
_entity_poly.pdbx_strand_id
1 'polypeptide(L)'
;MSHEEFEVEALGIEVSNQPIELYKVLKIANAVSGGGEAKAAISEGYVIVNGEVETRKRCKIYDGDVIAFNEEFYVVLCDTPPVEVEPRPAKAPEQSKQKEQKPKPIKEKKKAKPSNAPNKVVKKDIQDSPRSESGRRAISF
;
A
#
# COMPACT_ATOMS: atom_id res chain seq x y z
N MET A 1 -17.40 28.29 19.25
CA MET A 1 -17.35 27.85 17.84
C MET A 1 -18.47 26.86 17.68
N SER A 2 -19.55 27.25 17.00
CA SER A 2 -20.69 26.39 16.70
C SER A 2 -20.20 25.17 15.93
N HIS A 3 -20.57 23.97 16.40
CA HIS A 3 -20.43 22.75 15.60
C HIS A 3 -21.61 22.76 14.63
N GLU A 4 -21.33 23.02 13.37
CA GLU A 4 -22.31 22.78 12.31
C GLU A 4 -22.28 21.29 12.00
N GLU A 5 -23.38 20.61 12.28
CA GLU A 5 -23.59 19.22 11.92
C GLU A 5 -24.03 19.20 10.45
N PHE A 6 -23.29 18.47 9.61
CA PHE A 6 -23.63 18.26 8.21
C PHE A 6 -24.14 16.83 8.06
N GLU A 7 -25.38 16.67 7.61
CA GLU A 7 -25.89 15.39 7.17
C GLU A 7 -25.28 15.06 5.81
N VAL A 8 -24.63 13.91 5.69
CA VAL A 8 -24.05 13.41 4.43
C VAL A 8 -24.73 12.11 4.04
N GLU A 9 -25.12 12.01 2.77
CA GLU A 9 -25.58 10.76 2.19
C GLU A 9 -24.36 9.86 1.96
N ALA A 10 -24.45 8.61 2.41
CA ALA A 10 -23.40 7.62 2.22
C ALA A 10 -23.92 6.37 1.53
N LEU A 11 -23.11 5.84 0.60
CA LEU A 11 -23.40 4.63 -0.14
C LEU A 11 -22.99 3.39 0.66
N GLY A 12 -23.92 2.46 0.88
CA GLY A 12 -23.62 1.18 1.54
C GLY A 12 -22.82 0.25 0.61
N ILE A 13 -21.70 -0.27 1.10
CA ILE A 13 -20.87 -1.26 0.42
C ILE A 13 -20.98 -2.58 1.15
N GLU A 14 -21.73 -3.51 0.56
CA GLU A 14 -21.84 -4.87 1.07
C GLU A 14 -20.54 -5.65 0.84
N VAL A 15 -20.00 -6.23 1.92
CA VAL A 15 -18.81 -7.08 1.87
C VAL A 15 -19.10 -8.44 2.50
N SER A 16 -18.67 -9.51 1.84
CA SER A 16 -18.96 -10.88 2.29
C SER A 16 -18.13 -11.33 3.50
N ASN A 17 -16.98 -10.69 3.73
CA ASN A 17 -16.06 -11.05 4.80
C ASN A 17 -15.34 -9.81 5.32
N GLN A 18 -15.12 -9.78 6.63
CA GLN A 18 -14.26 -8.83 7.30
C GLN A 18 -13.13 -9.55 8.05
N PRO A 19 -11.95 -8.93 8.21
CA PRO A 19 -11.58 -7.60 7.71
C PRO A 19 -11.29 -7.60 6.19
N ILE A 20 -11.72 -6.53 5.51
CA ILE A 20 -11.42 -6.27 4.10
C ILE A 20 -10.28 -5.24 3.97
N GLU A 21 -9.59 -5.25 2.83
CA GLU A 21 -8.51 -4.28 2.55
C GLU A 21 -9.08 -3.03 1.88
N LEU A 22 -8.68 -1.83 2.32
CA LEU A 22 -9.21 -0.54 1.82
C LEU A 22 -9.27 -0.42 0.29
N TYR A 23 -8.21 -0.76 -0.45
CA TYR A 23 -8.24 -0.65 -1.93
C TYR A 23 -9.28 -1.57 -2.58
N LYS A 24 -9.67 -2.68 -1.92
CA LYS A 24 -10.72 -3.57 -2.41
C LYS A 24 -12.09 -2.93 -2.20
N VAL A 25 -12.29 -2.25 -1.06
CA VAL A 25 -13.53 -1.53 -0.76
C VAL A 25 -13.80 -0.48 -1.84
N LEU A 26 -12.81 0.37 -2.17
CA LEU A 26 -12.94 1.35 -3.25
C LEU A 26 -13.25 0.72 -4.61
N LYS A 27 -12.76 -0.49 -4.86
CA LYS A 27 -13.05 -1.19 -6.11
C LYS A 27 -14.47 -1.77 -6.15
N ILE A 28 -14.95 -2.32 -5.03
CA ILE A 28 -16.33 -2.84 -4.90
C ILE A 28 -17.34 -1.69 -5.02
N ALA A 29 -17.01 -0.54 -4.45
CA ALA A 29 -17.80 0.69 -4.55
C ALA A 29 -17.93 1.24 -5.99
N ASN A 30 -17.17 0.70 -6.95
CA ASN A 30 -16.97 1.29 -8.29
C ASN A 30 -16.48 2.74 -8.29
N ALA A 31 -15.91 3.20 -7.17
CA ALA A 31 -15.32 4.54 -7.03
C ALA A 31 -14.04 4.71 -7.89
N VAL A 32 -13.44 3.59 -8.31
CA VAL A 32 -12.25 3.56 -9.18
C VAL A 32 -12.41 2.58 -10.34
N SER A 33 -11.71 2.86 -11.43
CA SER A 33 -11.65 1.99 -12.61
C SER A 33 -10.91 0.69 -12.31
N GLY A 34 -9.91 0.70 -11.42
CA GLY A 34 -9.12 -0.50 -11.11
C GLY A 34 -8.34 -0.46 -9.78
N GLY A 35 -7.79 -1.62 -9.40
CA GLY A 35 -7.02 -1.74 -8.15
C GLY A 35 -5.69 -0.98 -8.14
N GLY A 36 -5.12 -0.67 -9.32
CA GLY A 36 -3.94 0.19 -9.44
C GLY A 36 -4.24 1.64 -9.07
N GLU A 37 -5.36 2.16 -9.57
CA GLU A 37 -5.88 3.50 -9.28
C GLU A 37 -6.22 3.66 -7.79
N ALA A 38 -6.98 2.71 -7.20
CA ALA A 38 -7.25 2.74 -5.75
C ALA A 38 -5.96 2.80 -4.93
N LYS A 39 -4.96 1.99 -5.30
CA LYS A 39 -3.68 1.98 -4.58
C LYS A 39 -2.91 3.29 -4.72
N ALA A 40 -3.00 3.97 -5.87
CA ALA A 40 -2.40 5.26 -6.10
C ALA A 40 -3.10 6.33 -5.25
N ALA A 41 -4.43 6.42 -5.35
CA ALA A 41 -5.26 7.35 -4.61
C ALA A 41 -5.03 7.26 -3.09
N ILE A 42 -4.96 6.04 -2.54
CA ILE A 42 -4.65 5.83 -1.12
C ILE A 42 -3.23 6.33 -0.80
N SER A 43 -2.20 5.94 -1.57
CA SER A 43 -0.83 6.42 -1.25
C SER A 43 -0.64 7.92 -1.39
N GLU A 44 -1.45 8.57 -2.22
CA GLU A 44 -1.41 10.02 -2.43
C GLU A 44 -2.22 10.77 -1.37
N GLY A 45 -2.95 10.07 -0.50
CA GLY A 45 -3.66 10.65 0.64
C GLY A 45 -5.03 11.24 0.28
N TYR A 46 -5.64 10.80 -0.82
CA TYR A 46 -6.99 11.25 -1.22
C TYR A 46 -8.13 10.52 -0.52
N VAL A 47 -7.81 9.51 0.30
CA VAL A 47 -8.80 8.66 0.95
C VAL A 47 -8.79 8.93 2.44
N ILE A 48 -9.98 9.17 2.98
CA ILE A 48 -10.19 9.40 4.41
C ILE A 48 -10.98 8.20 4.95
N VAL A 49 -10.58 7.68 6.11
CA VAL A 49 -11.30 6.63 6.84
C VAL A 49 -11.60 7.17 8.23
N ASN A 50 -12.88 7.19 8.60
CA ASN A 50 -13.35 7.67 9.92
C ASN A 50 -12.82 9.07 10.29
N GLY A 51 -12.70 9.95 9.29
CA GLY A 51 -12.21 11.33 9.46
C GLY A 51 -10.69 11.52 9.40
N GLU A 52 -9.90 10.45 9.28
CA GLU A 52 -8.43 10.52 9.16
C GLU A 52 -7.94 10.13 7.76
N VAL A 53 -6.94 10.86 7.25
CA VAL A 53 -6.28 10.52 5.97
C VAL A 53 -5.57 9.17 6.11
N GLU A 54 -5.95 8.20 5.28
CA GLU A 54 -5.33 6.87 5.27
C GLU A 54 -4.46 6.69 4.03
N THR A 55 -3.21 6.26 4.25
CA THR A 55 -2.22 6.03 3.19
C THR A 55 -1.82 4.56 3.04
N ARG A 56 -2.31 3.70 3.94
CA ARG A 56 -2.08 2.26 3.91
C ARG A 56 -3.09 1.58 2.99
N LYS A 57 -2.63 1.26 1.79
CA LYS A 57 -3.39 0.55 0.72
C LYS A 57 -4.14 -0.69 1.21
N ARG A 58 -3.55 -1.43 2.16
CA ARG A 58 -4.10 -2.65 2.77
C ARG A 58 -4.55 -2.44 4.21
N CYS A 59 -4.95 -1.22 4.57
CA CYS A 59 -5.61 -0.96 5.85
C CYS A 59 -6.82 -1.89 5.98
N LYS A 60 -7.03 -2.40 7.20
CA LYS A 60 -8.12 -3.31 7.51
C LYS A 60 -9.35 -2.48 7.81
N ILE A 61 -10.38 -2.69 7.02
CA ILE A 61 -11.68 -2.05 7.13
C ILE A 61 -12.68 -3.08 7.63
N TYR A 62 -13.58 -2.64 8.50
CA TYR A 62 -14.60 -3.44 9.17
C TYR A 62 -16.00 -2.87 8.87
N ASP A 63 -17.01 -3.65 9.24
CA ASP A 63 -18.40 -3.20 9.27
C ASP A 63 -18.55 -1.87 10.04
N GLY A 64 -19.31 -0.94 9.46
CA GLY A 64 -19.56 0.39 10.00
C GLY A 64 -18.50 1.44 9.70
N ASP A 65 -17.32 1.08 9.17
CA ASP A 65 -16.30 2.07 8.80
C ASP A 65 -16.81 2.99 7.68
N VAL A 66 -16.53 4.29 7.84
CA VAL A 66 -16.90 5.33 6.88
C VAL A 66 -15.68 5.74 6.07
N ILE A 67 -15.79 5.66 4.75
CA ILE A 67 -14.74 6.05 3.81
C ILE A 67 -15.21 7.28 3.03
N ALA A 68 -14.40 8.32 2.98
CA ALA A 68 -14.62 9.46 2.10
C ALA A 68 -13.59 9.46 0.97
N PHE A 69 -14.06 9.57 -0.27
CA PHE A 69 -13.24 9.63 -1.46
C PHE A 69 -14.00 10.32 -2.60
N ASN A 70 -13.34 11.26 -3.29
CA ASN A 70 -13.90 11.96 -4.44
C ASN A 70 -15.28 12.61 -4.18
N GLU A 71 -15.42 13.30 -3.05
CA GLU A 71 -16.66 13.97 -2.59
C GLU A 71 -17.83 13.02 -2.27
N GLU A 72 -17.61 11.70 -2.34
CA GLU A 72 -18.57 10.68 -1.93
C GLU A 72 -18.19 10.04 -0.60
N PHE A 73 -19.21 9.59 0.12
CA PHE A 73 -19.08 8.83 1.36
C PHE A 73 -19.58 7.41 1.15
N TYR A 74 -18.88 6.46 1.76
CA TYR A 74 -19.21 5.05 1.71
C TYR A 74 -19.21 4.46 3.12
N VAL A 75 -20.17 3.60 3.41
CA VAL A 75 -20.24 2.83 4.66
C VAL A 75 -20.08 1.36 4.34
N VAL A 76 -19.17 0.68 5.02
CA VAL A 76 -19.00 -0.77 4.85
C VAL A 76 -20.05 -1.52 5.65
N LEU A 77 -20.73 -2.48 5.01
CA LEU A 77 -21.77 -3.32 5.60
C LEU A 77 -21.39 -4.80 5.46
N CYS A 78 -21.33 -5.55 6.55
CA CYS A 78 -21.00 -6.96 6.57
C CYS A 78 -21.99 -7.78 7.39
N ASP A 79 -22.92 -8.45 6.70
CA ASP A 79 -24.00 -9.25 7.32
C ASP A 79 -23.54 -10.64 7.81
N THR A 80 -22.24 -10.88 8.06
CA THR A 80 -21.80 -12.19 8.54
C THR A 80 -22.28 -12.39 9.97
N PRO A 81 -23.18 -13.35 10.26
CA PRO A 81 -23.60 -13.62 11.63
C PRO A 81 -22.35 -14.02 12.44
N PRO A 82 -22.20 -13.55 13.69
CA PRO A 82 -21.07 -13.93 14.52
C PRO A 82 -21.08 -15.44 14.69
N VAL A 83 -20.20 -16.13 13.96
CA VAL A 83 -19.93 -17.55 14.21
C VAL A 83 -19.18 -17.56 15.53
N GLU A 84 -19.84 -18.00 16.61
CA GLU A 84 -19.19 -18.29 17.88
C GLU A 84 -18.08 -19.32 17.63
N VAL A 85 -16.85 -18.85 17.41
CA VAL A 85 -15.70 -19.72 17.30
C VAL A 85 -15.37 -20.14 18.73
N GLU A 86 -15.80 -21.34 19.13
CA GLU A 86 -15.25 -21.96 20.34
C GLU A 86 -13.72 -21.86 20.28
N PRO A 87 -13.05 -21.44 21.37
CA PRO A 87 -11.60 -21.27 21.38
C PRO A 87 -10.96 -22.60 21.01
N ARG A 88 -10.49 -22.71 19.77
CA ARG A 88 -9.67 -23.83 19.33
C ARG A 88 -8.47 -23.87 20.28
N PRO A 89 -8.24 -24.99 21.01
CA PRO A 89 -7.17 -25.07 21.99
C PRO A 89 -5.86 -24.73 21.29
N ALA A 90 -5.12 -23.80 21.90
CA ALA A 90 -3.81 -23.38 21.45
C ALA A 90 -2.95 -24.61 21.12
N LYS A 91 -2.68 -24.84 19.84
CA LYS A 91 -1.54 -25.69 19.48
C LYS A 91 -0.30 -24.96 19.98
N ALA A 92 0.38 -25.62 20.91
CA ALA A 92 1.63 -25.23 21.53
C ALA A 92 2.67 -24.72 20.50
N PRO A 93 3.60 -23.84 20.90
CA PRO A 93 4.62 -23.31 20.01
C PRO A 93 5.54 -24.42 19.53
N GLU A 94 5.47 -24.76 18.25
CA GLU A 94 6.44 -25.64 17.60
C GLU A 94 7.73 -24.84 17.37
N GLN A 95 8.67 -25.07 18.28
CA GLN A 95 10.05 -24.64 18.20
C GLN A 95 10.73 -25.29 16.99
N SER A 96 11.21 -24.50 16.04
CA SER A 96 12.31 -24.94 15.17
C SER A 96 13.29 -23.82 14.85
N LYS A 97 14.37 -23.82 15.65
CA LYS A 97 15.77 -23.54 15.31
C LYS A 97 16.18 -22.09 15.00
N GLN A 98 16.60 -21.44 16.08
CA GLN A 98 17.68 -20.45 16.10
C GLN A 98 18.93 -21.01 15.39
N LYS A 99 19.50 -20.23 14.46
CA LYS A 99 20.90 -20.38 14.06
C LYS A 99 21.67 -19.26 14.73
N GLU A 100 22.35 -19.64 15.79
CA GLU A 100 23.28 -18.85 16.58
C GLU A 100 24.50 -18.47 15.73
N GLN A 101 24.75 -17.17 15.56
CA GLN A 101 26.07 -16.64 15.23
C GLN A 101 26.46 -15.65 16.32
N LYS A 102 27.35 -16.11 17.21
CA LYS A 102 28.03 -15.29 18.23
C LYS A 102 29.19 -14.48 17.60
N PRO A 103 29.60 -13.35 18.20
CA PRO A 103 30.33 -12.25 17.57
C PRO A 103 31.85 -12.31 17.78
N LYS A 104 32.63 -11.59 16.94
CA LYS A 104 34.04 -11.20 17.13
C LYS A 104 34.31 -9.85 16.40
N PRO A 105 35.32 -9.04 16.77
CA PRO A 105 35.17 -7.90 17.68
C PRO A 105 35.41 -6.53 17.01
N ILE A 106 34.92 -5.48 17.64
CA ILE A 106 35.22 -4.06 17.34
C ILE A 106 36.71 -3.78 17.61
N LYS A 107 37.41 -3.19 16.63
CA LYS A 107 38.60 -2.37 16.85
C LYS A 107 38.44 -1.02 16.15
N GLU A 108 38.63 0.01 16.96
CA GLU A 108 38.51 1.45 16.72
C GLU A 108 39.46 2.07 15.66
N LYS A 109 39.10 3.30 15.26
CA LYS A 109 39.92 4.44 14.79
C LYS A 109 40.40 4.34 13.31
N LYS A 110 40.34 5.36 12.44
CA LYS A 110 40.31 6.83 12.56
C LYS A 110 39.89 7.47 11.20
N LYS A 111 39.24 8.64 11.31
CA LYS A 111 39.34 9.89 10.51
C LYS A 111 39.64 9.83 8.99
N ALA A 112 38.74 10.41 8.17
CA ALA A 112 38.88 11.73 7.51
C ALA A 112 38.00 11.86 6.24
N LYS A 113 37.23 12.96 6.14
CA LYS A 113 36.81 13.61 4.87
C LYS A 113 37.99 14.49 4.39
N PRO A 114 38.16 14.76 3.07
CA PRO A 114 37.49 15.90 2.38
C PRO A 114 36.97 15.53 0.96
N SER A 115 35.80 15.98 0.51
CA SER A 115 35.53 17.18 -0.35
C SER A 115 36.39 17.32 -1.63
N ASN A 116 35.80 17.16 -2.83
CA ASN A 116 35.62 18.22 -3.85
C ASN A 116 35.27 17.64 -5.24
N ALA A 117 34.22 18.20 -5.86
CA ALA A 117 34.10 18.35 -7.32
C ALA A 117 34.94 19.60 -7.74
N PRO A 118 35.38 19.81 -9.00
CA PRO A 118 34.46 20.11 -10.11
C PRO A 118 34.91 19.71 -11.55
N ASN A 119 33.91 19.50 -12.42
CA ASN A 119 33.73 20.03 -13.80
C ASN A 119 34.85 19.89 -14.88
N LYS A 120 34.52 19.35 -16.10
CA LYS A 120 34.60 20.06 -17.41
C LYS A 120 34.21 19.18 -18.64
N VAL A 121 33.12 19.58 -19.29
CA VAL A 121 32.82 19.69 -20.75
C VAL A 121 33.81 19.12 -21.78
N VAL A 122 33.33 18.30 -22.75
CA VAL A 122 33.59 18.44 -24.22
C VAL A 122 32.45 17.80 -25.06
N LYS A 123 31.97 18.54 -26.08
CA LYS A 123 31.02 18.15 -27.16
C LYS A 123 31.78 17.56 -28.37
N LYS A 124 31.05 16.84 -29.26
CA LYS A 124 31.23 16.57 -30.72
C LYS A 124 31.21 15.07 -31.03
N ASP A 125 30.61 14.53 -32.09
CA ASP A 125 29.82 15.00 -33.23
C ASP A 125 29.02 13.79 -33.76
N ILE A 126 28.02 14.07 -34.59
CA ILE A 126 26.99 13.21 -35.22
C ILE A 126 27.53 12.29 -36.34
N GLN A 127 26.95 11.09 -36.51
CA GLN A 127 26.57 10.43 -37.79
C GLN A 127 25.96 9.02 -37.50
N ASP A 128 24.64 8.81 -37.50
CA ASP A 128 23.71 8.54 -38.63
C ASP A 128 23.63 7.04 -39.03
N SER A 129 22.55 6.33 -38.62
CA SER A 129 21.83 5.24 -39.33
C SER A 129 20.84 4.46 -38.42
N PRO A 130 19.77 3.81 -38.96
CA PRO A 130 18.45 3.76 -38.30
C PRO A 130 18.01 2.38 -37.75
N ARG A 131 17.04 2.44 -36.82
CA ARG A 131 15.88 1.53 -36.63
C ARG A 131 16.16 0.02 -36.47
N SER A 132 15.99 -0.51 -35.25
CA SER A 132 15.18 -1.72 -35.08
C SER A 132 14.56 -1.79 -33.68
N GLU A 133 13.33 -2.28 -33.69
CA GLU A 133 12.29 -2.24 -32.68
C GLU A 133 12.27 -3.58 -31.94
N SER A 134 11.96 -3.55 -30.64
CA SER A 134 11.53 -4.71 -29.85
C SER A 134 12.60 -5.76 -29.51
N GLY A 135 13.16 -5.64 -28.30
CA GLY A 135 14.02 -6.63 -27.65
C GLY A 135 13.27 -7.90 -27.19
N ARG A 136 12.58 -8.59 -28.11
CA ARG A 136 12.05 -9.93 -27.88
C ARG A 136 12.99 -10.94 -28.53
N ARG A 137 13.74 -11.67 -27.71
CA ARG A 137 14.53 -12.82 -28.17
C ARG A 137 13.59 -13.96 -28.53
N ALA A 138 13.72 -14.49 -29.75
CA ALA A 138 13.02 -15.68 -30.19
C ALA A 138 13.49 -16.91 -29.40
N ILE A 139 12.54 -17.74 -28.97
CA ILE A 139 12.80 -19.03 -28.31
C ILE A 139 12.53 -20.10 -29.36
N SER A 140 13.53 -20.92 -29.68
CA SER A 140 13.39 -22.08 -30.57
C SER A 140 12.84 -23.28 -29.79
N PHE A 141 11.92 -24.01 -30.44
CA PHE A 141 11.37 -25.29 -29.98
C PHE A 141 12.42 -26.41 -29.98
#